data_AF-A0A936Q0X4-F1
#
_entry.id   AF-A0A936Q0X4-F1
#
_cell.length_a   1.000
_cell.length_b   1.000
_cell.length_c   1.000
_cell.angle_alpha   90.00
_cell.angle_beta   90.00
_cell.angle_gamma   90.00
#
_symmetry.space_group_name_H-M   'P 1'
#
loop_
_entity.id
_entity.type
_entity.pdbx_description
1 polymer ?
#
loop_
_entity_poly.entity_id
_entity_poly.type
_entity_poly.pdbx_seq_one_letter_code
_entity_poly.pdbx_strand_id
1 'polypeptide(L)'
;MNHAQLVRDAASLSVLPEATVESVIAALADLVHRSRVSPDELLHALLGAADPLHAHPVDPRDSHVVAQLVERAKAHPLGLDYLKGGHLGSVAVTFEAHAFTVLAARELLR
;
A
#
# COMPACT_ATOMS: atom_id res chain seq x y z
N MET A 1 13.65 6.64 4.34
CA MET A 1 13.24 8.06 4.30
C MET A 1 12.29 8.33 5.45
N ASN A 2 12.54 9.35 6.28
CA ASN A 2 11.63 9.70 7.38
C ASN A 2 10.67 10.83 6.96
N HIS A 3 9.56 10.99 7.68
CA HIS A 3 8.50 11.96 7.34
C HIS A 3 9.02 13.39 7.20
N ALA A 4 9.93 13.81 8.09
CA ALA A 4 10.51 15.15 8.07
C ALA A 4 11.40 15.42 6.84
N GLN A 5 12.11 14.41 6.33
CA GLN A 5 12.86 14.51 5.08
C GLN A 5 11.91 14.65 3.88
N LEU A 6 10.86 13.83 3.83
CA LEU A 6 9.85 13.90 2.77
C LEU A 6 9.19 15.29 2.68
N VAL A 7 8.81 15.89 3.80
CA VAL A 7 8.19 17.23 3.83
C VAL A 7 9.15 18.30 3.32
N ARG A 8 10.40 18.31 3.78
CA ARG A 8 11.41 19.28 3.34
C ARG A 8 11.71 19.16 1.85
N ASP A 9 11.90 17.95 1.36
CA ASP A 9 12.22 17.70 -0.05
C ASP A 9 11.04 18.14 -0.94
N ALA A 10 9.80 17.81 -0.56
CA ALA A 10 8.60 18.20 -1.30
C ALA A 10 8.32 19.70 -1.25
N ALA A 11 8.59 20.38 -0.13
CA ALA A 11 8.50 21.84 -0.03
C ALA A 11 9.51 22.53 -0.95
N SER A 12 10.74 22.01 -1.01
CA SER A 12 11.80 22.55 -1.89
C SER A 12 11.43 22.49 -3.38
N LEU A 13 10.73 21.42 -3.79
CA LEU A 13 10.34 21.19 -5.18
C LEU A 13 9.07 21.94 -5.61
N SER A 14 8.15 22.16 -4.67
CA SER A 14 6.84 22.78 -4.95
C SER A 14 6.79 24.29 -4.70
N VAL A 15 7.80 24.86 -4.03
CA VAL A 15 7.81 26.26 -3.56
C VAL A 15 6.66 26.57 -2.58
N LEU A 16 6.07 25.52 -1.98
CA LEU A 16 5.01 25.64 -0.99
C LEU A 16 5.59 25.65 0.43
N PRO A 17 4.93 26.31 1.40
CA PRO A 17 5.32 26.24 2.81
C PRO A 17 5.28 24.80 3.32
N GLU A 18 6.25 24.42 4.16
CA GLU A 18 6.34 23.07 4.74
C GLU A 18 5.04 22.64 5.45
N ALA A 19 4.37 23.55 6.16
CA ALA A 19 3.09 23.27 6.82
C ALA A 19 1.95 22.89 5.84
N THR A 20 1.93 23.51 4.66
CA THR A 20 0.97 23.17 3.60
C THR A 20 1.30 21.81 3.01
N VAL A 21 2.58 21.53 2.76
CA VAL A 21 3.06 20.26 2.23
C VAL A 21 2.79 19.11 3.20
N GLU A 22 3.03 19.33 4.49
CA GLU A 22 2.72 18.38 5.56
C GLU A 22 1.22 18.05 5.60
N SER A 23 0.36 19.07 5.50
CA SER A 23 -1.10 18.88 5.46
C SER A 23 -1.56 18.08 4.24
N VAL A 24 -0.96 18.33 3.07
CA VAL A 24 -1.25 17.60 1.83
C VAL A 24 -0.78 16.15 1.92
N ILE A 25 0.43 15.91 2.42
CA ILE A 25 0.98 14.56 2.63
C ILE A 25 0.12 13.80 3.64
N ALA A 26 -0.30 14.43 4.73
CA ALA A 26 -1.18 13.83 5.72
C ALA A 26 -2.55 13.46 5.10
N ALA A 27 -3.16 14.37 4.35
CA ALA A 27 -4.44 14.11 3.66
C ALA A 27 -4.31 12.98 2.63
N LEU A 28 -3.22 12.94 1.88
CA LEU A 28 -2.93 11.85 0.93
C LEU A 28 -2.71 10.52 1.64
N ALA A 29 -1.93 10.50 2.72
CA ALA A 29 -1.70 9.30 3.51
C ALA A 29 -3.01 8.78 4.10
N ASP A 30 -3.85 9.68 4.62
CA ASP A 30 -5.16 9.34 5.18
C ASP A 30 -6.13 8.86 4.09
N LEU A 31 -6.08 9.44 2.88
CA LEU A 31 -6.84 8.97 1.72
C LEU A 31 -6.39 7.57 1.28
N VAL A 32 -5.08 7.30 1.17
CA VAL A 32 -4.57 5.95 0.87
C VAL A 32 -5.00 4.97 1.96
N HIS A 33 -4.96 5.39 3.22
CA HIS A 33 -5.30 4.53 4.36
C HIS A 33 -6.80 4.23 4.47
N ARG A 34 -7.65 5.23 4.23
CA ARG A 34 -9.12 5.12 4.36
C ARG A 34 -9.79 4.59 3.10
N SER A 35 -9.34 5.01 1.93
CA SER A 35 -10.03 4.74 0.67
C SER A 35 -9.64 3.39 0.05
N ARG A 36 -8.64 2.68 0.62
CA ARG A 36 -8.13 1.40 0.08
C ARG A 36 -7.67 1.53 -1.38
N VAL A 37 -7.28 2.74 -1.77
CA VAL A 37 -6.85 3.09 -3.13
C VAL A 37 -5.37 2.75 -3.24
N SER A 38 -5.02 1.96 -4.25
CA SER A 38 -3.63 1.64 -4.54
C SER A 38 -2.85 2.91 -4.93
N PRO A 39 -1.52 2.99 -4.72
CA PRO A 39 -0.74 4.15 -5.14
C PRO A 39 -0.91 4.52 -6.62
N ASP A 40 -1.06 3.51 -7.49
CA ASP A 40 -1.26 3.69 -8.94
C ASP A 40 -2.59 4.37 -9.26
N GLU A 41 -3.62 4.04 -8.49
CA GLU A 41 -4.97 4.56 -8.66
C GLU A 41 -5.10 5.99 -8.15
N LEU A 42 -4.32 6.33 -7.13
CA LEU A 42 -4.15 7.72 -6.70
C LEU A 42 -3.39 8.54 -7.75
N LEU A 43 -2.30 8.00 -8.32
CA LEU A 43 -1.57 8.65 -9.41
C LEU A 43 -2.46 8.86 -10.63
N HIS A 44 -3.28 7.88 -11.01
CA HIS A 44 -4.22 7.97 -12.12
C HIS A 44 -5.27 9.07 -11.93
N ALA A 45 -5.85 9.16 -10.74
CA ALA A 45 -6.76 10.24 -10.38
C ALA A 45 -6.06 11.61 -10.44
N LEU A 46 -4.83 11.73 -9.93
CA LEU A 46 -4.06 12.98 -9.96
C LEU A 46 -3.66 13.40 -11.38
N LEU A 47 -3.52 12.45 -12.30
CA LEU A 47 -3.29 12.71 -13.73
C LEU A 47 -4.57 13.11 -14.49
N GLY A 48 -5.71 13.23 -13.79
CA GLY A 48 -6.96 13.72 -14.34
C GLY A 48 -7.83 12.65 -14.99
N ALA A 49 -7.57 11.37 -14.74
CA ALA A 49 -8.45 10.32 -15.21
C ALA A 49 -9.77 10.33 -14.43
N ALA A 50 -10.88 10.34 -15.18
CA ALA A 50 -12.23 10.29 -14.61
C ALA A 50 -12.67 8.87 -14.24
N ASP A 51 -12.08 7.87 -14.89
CA ASP A 51 -12.39 6.46 -14.66
C ASP A 51 -11.42 5.83 -13.66
N PRO A 52 -11.88 4.94 -12.78
CA PRO A 52 -11.00 4.20 -11.90
C PRO A 52 -10.09 3.26 -12.69
N LEU A 53 -8.83 3.17 -12.27
CA LEU A 53 -7.80 2.35 -12.91
C LEU A 53 -8.16 0.86 -12.80
N HIS A 54 -8.78 0.47 -11.68
CA HIS A 54 -9.31 -0.86 -11.45
C HIS A 54 -10.84 -0.78 -11.30
N ALA A 55 -11.56 -1.60 -12.08
CA ALA A 55 -13.02 -1.60 -12.11
C ALA A 55 -13.66 -1.83 -10.72
N HIS A 56 -12.94 -2.46 -9.79
CA HIS A 56 -13.32 -2.61 -8.38
C HIS A 56 -12.05 -2.44 -7.53
N PRO A 57 -11.94 -1.44 -6.64
CA PRO A 57 -10.87 -1.41 -5.66
C PRO A 57 -11.06 -2.60 -4.72
N VAL A 58 -10.29 -3.65 -4.99
CA VAL A 58 -10.27 -4.85 -4.16
C VAL A 58 -9.69 -4.43 -2.81
N ASP A 59 -10.51 -4.49 -1.76
CA ASP A 59 -10.03 -4.23 -0.41
C ASP A 59 -8.86 -5.17 -0.11
N PRO A 60 -7.65 -4.66 0.15
CA PRO A 60 -6.50 -5.52 0.42
C PRO A 60 -6.66 -6.32 1.71
N ARG A 61 -7.63 -5.98 2.58
CA ARG A 61 -8.00 -6.74 3.78
C ARG A 61 -9.20 -7.65 3.56
N ASP A 62 -9.74 -7.74 2.35
CA ASP A 62 -10.82 -8.65 2.03
C ASP A 62 -10.43 -10.09 2.35
N SER A 63 -11.33 -10.80 3.03
CA SER A 63 -11.07 -12.16 3.53
C SER A 63 -10.73 -13.16 2.43
N HIS A 64 -11.31 -13.01 1.24
CA HIS A 64 -11.04 -13.89 0.10
C HIS A 64 -9.67 -13.59 -0.50
N VAL A 65 -9.27 -12.32 -0.58
CA VAL A 65 -7.93 -11.91 -1.07
C VAL A 65 -6.83 -12.39 -0.12
N VAL A 66 -7.05 -12.24 1.19
CA VAL A 66 -6.14 -12.74 2.22
C VAL A 66 -6.02 -14.27 2.15
N ALA A 67 -7.14 -14.99 2.01
CA ALA A 67 -7.13 -16.44 1.85
C ALA A 67 -6.35 -16.88 0.61
N GLN A 68 -6.54 -16.21 -0.54
CA GLN A 68 -5.77 -16.49 -1.76
C GLN A 68 -4.27 -16.26 -1.57
N LEU A 69 -3.86 -15.22 -0.83
CA LEU A 69 -2.46 -15.01 -0.50
C LEU A 69 -1.90 -16.17 0.35
N VAL A 70 -2.65 -16.62 1.35
CA VAL A 70 -2.25 -17.74 2.21
C VAL A 70 -2.11 -19.03 1.40
N GLU A 71 -3.05 -19.34 0.51
CA GLU A 71 -2.97 -20.52 -0.36
C GLU A 71 -1.79 -20.45 -1.32
N ARG A 72 -1.53 -19.28 -1.93
CA ARG A 72 -0.33 -19.09 -2.75
C ARG A 72 0.95 -19.29 -1.94
N ALA A 73 1.01 -18.80 -0.71
CA ALA A 73 2.17 -18.99 0.16
C ALA A 73 2.37 -20.45 0.59
N LYS A 74 1.30 -21.23 0.77
CA LYS A 74 1.39 -22.69 1.00
C LYS A 74 1.97 -23.44 -0.18
N ALA A 75 1.61 -23.04 -1.41
CA ALA A 75 2.09 -23.66 -2.64
C ALA A 75 3.48 -23.18 -3.07
N HIS A 76 3.99 -22.09 -2.48
CA HIS A 76 5.25 -21.47 -2.87
C HIS A 76 6.46 -22.13 -2.17
N PRO A 77 7.62 -22.29 -2.84
CA PRO A 77 8.81 -22.90 -2.24
C PRO A 77 9.32 -22.23 -0.96
N LEU A 78 9.07 -20.92 -0.80
CA LEU A 78 9.43 -20.18 0.42
C LEU A 78 8.47 -20.41 1.60
N GLY A 79 7.29 -20.97 1.32
CA GLY A 79 6.31 -21.39 2.31
C GLY A 79 5.65 -20.28 3.12
N LEU A 80 4.86 -20.71 4.10
CA LEU A 80 4.16 -19.83 5.04
C LEU A 80 5.11 -19.11 6.00
N ASP A 81 6.27 -19.68 6.32
CA ASP A 81 7.22 -19.07 7.24
C ASP A 81 7.79 -17.76 6.66
N TYR A 82 8.03 -17.72 5.35
CA TYR A 82 8.42 -16.49 4.66
C TYR A 82 7.29 -15.45 4.66
N LEU A 83 6.04 -15.87 4.46
CA LEU A 83 4.88 -14.97 4.58
C LEU A 83 4.79 -14.37 6.00
N LYS A 84 4.99 -15.18 7.04
CA LYS A 84 4.93 -14.74 8.45
C LYS A 84 6.09 -13.84 8.87
N GLY A 85 7.32 -14.21 8.51
CA GLY A 85 8.54 -13.61 9.06
C GLY A 85 9.36 -12.74 8.11
N GLY A 86 9.11 -12.79 6.80
CA GLY A 86 9.91 -12.06 5.81
C GLY A 86 9.78 -10.53 5.90
N HIS A 87 10.68 -9.80 5.26
CA HIS A 87 10.55 -8.34 5.15
C HIS A 87 9.28 -7.97 4.37
N LEU A 88 8.46 -7.04 4.88
CA LEU A 88 7.12 -6.74 4.35
C LEU A 88 7.13 -6.43 2.85
N GLY A 89 8.03 -5.55 2.41
CA GLY A 89 8.15 -5.19 0.99
C GLY A 89 8.63 -6.35 0.12
N SER A 90 9.49 -7.22 0.66
CA SER A 90 9.98 -8.40 -0.06
C SER A 90 8.87 -9.41 -0.27
N VAL A 91 8.10 -9.70 0.78
CA VAL A 91 6.95 -10.61 0.74
C VAL A 91 5.85 -10.09 -0.19
N ALA A 92 5.55 -8.79 -0.11
CA ALA A 92 4.58 -8.14 -0.99
C ALA A 92 4.95 -8.28 -2.47
N VAL A 93 6.23 -8.07 -2.82
CA VAL A 93 6.72 -8.25 -4.19
C VAL A 93 6.71 -9.72 -4.59
N THR A 94 7.24 -10.62 -3.76
CA THR A 94 7.32 -12.07 -4.08
C THR A 94 5.95 -12.69 -4.34
N PHE A 95 4.93 -12.28 -3.58
CA PHE A 95 3.58 -12.80 -3.74
C PHE A 95 2.67 -11.88 -4.55
N GLU A 96 3.22 -10.88 -5.25
CA GLU A 96 2.46 -9.92 -6.06
C GLU A 96 1.19 -9.45 -5.32
N ALA A 97 1.37 -9.02 -4.07
CA ALA A 97 0.29 -8.71 -3.15
C ALA A 97 0.50 -7.35 -2.49
N HIS A 98 -0.59 -6.67 -2.17
CA HIS A 98 -0.50 -5.42 -1.45
C HIS A 98 0.07 -5.66 -0.04
N ALA A 99 0.92 -4.73 0.44
CA ALA A 99 1.49 -4.81 1.79
C ALA A 99 0.43 -4.95 2.90
N PHE A 100 -0.76 -4.36 2.74
CA PHE A 100 -1.86 -4.51 3.70
C PHE A 100 -2.48 -5.92 3.69
N THR A 101 -2.51 -6.59 2.53
CA THR A 101 -2.91 -8.00 2.44
C THR A 101 -1.92 -8.90 3.17
N VAL A 102 -0.62 -8.63 3.05
CA VAL A 102 0.43 -9.35 3.79
C VAL A 102 0.28 -9.15 5.29
N LEU A 103 0.01 -7.92 5.75
CA LEU A 103 -0.23 -7.64 7.17
C LEU A 103 -1.48 -8.36 7.69
N ALA A 104 -2.59 -8.31 6.95
CA ALA A 104 -3.81 -9.02 7.32
C ALA A 104 -3.62 -10.54 7.34
N ALA A 105 -2.88 -11.11 6.39
CA ALA A 105 -2.53 -12.53 6.39
C ALA A 105 -1.68 -12.92 7.61
N ARG A 106 -0.75 -12.05 8.03
CA ARG A 106 0.04 -12.28 9.25
C ARG A 106 -0.80 -12.27 10.51
N GLU A 107 -1.74 -11.34 10.61
CA GLU A 107 -2.68 -11.28 11.73
C GLU A 107 -3.54 -12.56 11.80
N LEU A 108 -3.98 -13.08 10.65
CA LEU A 108 -4.75 -14.33 10.56
C LEU A 108 -3.92 -15.58 10.93
N LEU A 109 -2.61 -15.57 10.67
CA LEU A 109 -1.71 -16.72 10.83
C LEU A 109 -0.95 -16.74 12.17
N ARG A 110 -1.19 -15.76 13.05
CA ARG A 110 -0.69 -15.71 14.44
C ARG A 110 -1.50 -16.64 15.33
#